data_AF-A0A7X7JHI4-F1
#
_entry.id   AF-A0A7X7JHI4-F1
#
_cell.length_a   1.000
_cell.length_b   1.000
_cell.length_c   1.000
_cell.angle_alpha   90.00
_cell.angle_beta   90.00
_cell.angle_gamma   90.00
#
_symmetry.space_group_name_H-M   'P 1'
#
loop_
_entity.id
_entity.type
_entity.pdbx_description
1 polymer ?
#
loop_
_entity_poly.entity_id
_entity_poly.type
_entity_poly.pdbx_seq_one_letter_code
_entity_poly.pdbx_strand_id
1 'polypeptide(L)'
;MSELRDVLDQESRDSEANLDAPIPPGAKVTRGHGRSKTLQVRLNDDEYATLEDLAERRGLPLSTMVRALLLTAVDSGSESPAERIARLHRELDLLSQ
;
A
#
# COMPACT_ATOMS: atom_id res chain seq x y z
N MET A 1 -23.60 19.10 12.91
CA MET A 1 -22.23 19.27 12.38
C MET A 1 -21.34 20.19 13.24
N SER A 2 -21.90 21.07 14.09
CA SER A 2 -21.11 21.90 15.04
C SER A 2 -20.54 21.08 16.21
N GLU A 3 -21.40 20.32 16.89
CA GLU A 3 -21.05 19.49 18.07
C GLU A 3 -19.79 18.63 17.89
N LEU A 4 -19.63 18.02 16.71
CA LEU A 4 -18.49 17.15 16.41
C LEU A 4 -17.21 17.94 16.13
N ARG A 5 -17.33 19.16 15.59
CA ARG A 5 -16.21 20.10 15.46
C ARG A 5 -15.75 20.57 16.83
N ASP A 6 -16.69 20.92 17.69
CA ASP A 6 -16.40 21.43 19.03
C ASP A 6 -15.64 20.40 19.88
N VAL A 7 -16.01 19.12 19.77
CA VAL A 7 -15.29 18.00 20.42
C VAL A 7 -13.87 17.84 19.86
N LEU A 8 -13.70 17.91 18.54
CA LEU A 8 -12.37 17.76 17.91
C LEU A 8 -11.45 18.95 18.26
N ASP A 9 -11.98 20.17 18.27
CA ASP A 9 -11.22 21.37 18.62
C ASP A 9 -10.81 21.36 20.09
N GLN A 10 -11.64 20.79 20.97
CA GLN A 10 -11.32 20.59 22.37
C GLN A 10 -10.21 19.55 22.54
N GLU A 11 -10.33 18.38 21.90
CA GLU A 11 -9.33 17.32 21.95
C GLU A 11 -7.97 17.78 21.40
N SER A 12 -7.97 18.57 20.32
CA SER A 12 -6.76 19.18 19.78
C SER A 12 -6.06 20.09 20.80
N ARG A 13 -6.81 20.96 21.49
CA ARG A 13 -6.26 21.85 22.52
C ARG A 13 -5.72 21.06 23.72
N ASP A 14 -6.44 20.03 24.15
CA ASP A 14 -6.04 19.19 25.29
C ASP A 14 -4.78 18.36 24.97
N SER A 15 -4.61 17.95 23.72
CA SER A 15 -3.42 17.27 23.21
C SER A 15 -2.18 18.17 23.19
N GLU A 16 -2.33 19.41 22.70
CA GLU A 16 -1.22 20.39 22.66
C GLU A 16 -0.77 20.85 24.05
N ALA A 17 -1.69 20.92 25.01
CA ALA A 17 -1.39 21.29 26.39
C ALA A 17 -0.60 20.21 27.16
N ASN A 18 -0.64 18.95 26.70
CA ASN A 18 -0.18 17.78 27.44
C ASN A 18 0.83 16.92 26.65
N LEU A 19 1.73 17.56 25.90
CA LEU A 19 2.75 16.88 25.06
C LEU A 19 3.62 15.87 25.84
N ASP A 20 3.92 16.17 27.11
CA ASP A 20 4.74 15.32 27.99
C ASP A 20 3.91 14.43 28.94
N ALA A 21 2.61 14.26 28.66
CA ALA A 21 1.77 13.42 29.49
C ALA A 21 2.32 11.98 29.55
N PRO A 22 2.33 11.36 30.74
CA PRO A 22 2.80 10.00 30.89
C PRO A 22 1.94 9.03 30.07
N ILE A 23 2.59 8.09 29.39
CA ILE A 23 1.93 7.06 28.61
C ILE A 23 0.99 6.25 29.53
N PRO A 24 -0.29 6.08 29.19
CA PRO A 24 -1.25 5.38 30.03
C PRO A 24 -0.80 3.95 30.40
N PRO A 25 -1.06 3.49 31.64
CA PRO A 25 -0.72 2.14 32.05
C PRO A 25 -1.43 1.11 31.15
N GLY A 26 -0.66 0.18 30.57
CA GLY A 26 -1.16 -0.82 29.64
C GLY A 26 -1.03 -0.45 28.15
N ALA A 27 -0.62 0.78 27.82
CA ALA A 27 -0.30 1.12 26.44
C ALA A 27 0.98 0.40 25.98
N LYS A 28 0.86 -0.39 24.92
CA LYS A 28 1.99 -1.10 24.32
C LYS A 28 2.79 -0.14 23.45
N VAL A 29 3.95 0.30 23.94
CA VAL A 29 4.90 1.07 23.13
C VAL A 29 5.51 0.15 22.07
N THR A 30 5.00 0.21 20.85
CA THR A 30 5.63 -0.48 19.72
C THR A 30 6.61 0.44 19.05
N ARG A 31 7.88 0.05 18.98
CA ARG A 31 8.81 0.63 18.00
C ARG A 31 8.24 0.31 16.61
N GLY A 32 8.12 1.32 15.75
CA GLY A 32 7.53 1.18 14.41
C GLY A 32 8.01 -0.08 13.69
N HIS A 33 7.07 -0.76 13.02
CA HIS A 33 7.26 -2.06 12.39
C HIS A 33 8.56 -2.16 11.59
N GLY A 34 9.15 -3.36 11.58
CA GLY A 34 10.47 -3.69 11.03
C GLY A 34 10.80 -2.93 9.74
N ARG A 35 11.96 -2.26 9.76
CA ARG A 35 12.47 -1.35 8.73
C ARG A 35 12.14 -1.84 7.33
N SER A 36 11.23 -1.15 6.64
CA SER A 36 11.08 -1.28 5.19
C SER A 36 12.46 -1.16 4.55
N LYS A 37 12.85 -2.15 3.74
CA LYS A 37 14.09 -2.10 2.98
C LYS A 37 13.82 -1.36 1.67
N THR A 38 14.66 -0.38 1.34
CA THR A 38 14.57 0.36 0.08
C THR A 38 15.26 -0.43 -1.02
N LEU A 39 14.54 -0.72 -2.10
CA LEU A 39 15.08 -1.23 -3.36
C LEU A 39 15.16 -0.06 -4.34
N GLN A 40 16.34 0.18 -4.92
CA GLN A 40 16.51 1.16 -5.99
C GLN A 40 16.60 0.43 -7.32
N VAL A 41 15.80 0.85 -8.29
CA VAL A 41 15.79 0.32 -9.66
C VAL A 41 16.13 1.48 -10.58
N ARG A 42 17.11 1.28 -11.45
CA ARG A 42 17.48 2.27 -12.46
C ARG A 42 16.58 2.08 -13.67
N LEU A 43 15.83 3.13 -13.98
CA LEU A 43 14.94 3.21 -15.14
C LEU A 43 15.42 4.35 -16.02
N ASN A 44 15.12 4.28 -17.31
CA ASN A 44 15.20 5.46 -18.17
C ASN A 44 13.95 6.34 -18.02
N ASP A 45 13.96 7.51 -18.64
CA ASP A 45 12.89 8.50 -18.49
C ASP A 45 11.53 7.98 -19.02
N ASP A 46 11.54 7.27 -20.15
CA ASP A 46 10.32 6.72 -20.76
C ASP A 46 9.71 5.60 -19.90
N GLU A 47 10.55 4.73 -19.35
CA GLU A 47 10.15 3.66 -18.42
C GLU A 47 9.52 4.23 -17.15
N TYR A 48 10.14 5.29 -16.59
CA TYR A 48 9.61 5.94 -15.40
C TYR A 48 8.26 6.60 -15.67
N ALA A 49 8.16 7.37 -16.75
CA ALA A 49 6.92 8.04 -17.16
C ALA A 49 5.78 7.04 -17.40
N THR A 50 6.08 5.88 -17.99
CA THR A 50 5.10 4.81 -18.20
C THR A 50 4.53 4.29 -16.87
N LEU A 51 5.38 4.14 -15.86
CA LEU A 51 4.94 3.68 -14.53
C LEU A 51 4.14 4.75 -13.78
N GLU A 52 4.51 6.02 -13.92
CA GLU A 52 3.76 7.16 -13.36
C GLU A 52 2.34 7.23 -13.92
N ASP A 53 2.22 7.20 -15.25
CA ASP A 53 0.93 7.23 -15.94
C ASP A 53 0.06 6.02 -15.55
N LEU A 54 0.65 4.82 -15.43
CA LEU A 54 -0.08 3.64 -14.95
C LEU A 54 -0.57 3.80 -13.50
N ALA A 55 0.25 4.39 -12.64
CA ALA A 55 -0.08 4.63 -11.24
C ALA A 55 -1.20 5.68 -11.12
N GLU A 56 -1.15 6.75 -11.92
CA GLU A 56 -2.16 7.81 -11.98
C GLU A 56 -3.51 7.25 -12.46
N ARG A 57 -3.54 6.49 -13.55
CA ARG A 57 -4.76 5.84 -14.06
C ARG A 57 -5.45 4.96 -13.02
N ARG A 58 -4.68 4.38 -12.09
CA ARG A 58 -5.17 3.53 -11.01
C ARG A 58 -5.40 4.26 -9.69
N GLY A 59 -5.05 5.56 -9.60
CA GLY A 59 -5.17 6.35 -8.38
C GLY A 59 -4.30 5.82 -7.23
N LEU A 60 -3.15 5.20 -7.53
CA LEU A 60 -2.25 4.61 -6.54
C LEU A 60 -0.91 5.34 -6.52
N PRO A 61 -0.22 5.41 -5.36
CA PRO A 61 1.16 5.86 -5.32
C PRO A 61 2.05 4.98 -6.21
N LEU A 62 3.00 5.59 -6.91
CA LEU A 62 3.95 4.90 -7.79
C LEU A 62 4.64 3.72 -7.08
N SER A 63 5.12 3.92 -5.86
CA SER A 63 5.78 2.87 -5.07
C SER A 63 4.86 1.69 -4.74
N THR A 64 3.58 1.96 -4.49
CA THR A 64 2.56 0.93 -4.27
C THR A 64 2.28 0.14 -5.56
N MET A 65 2.11 0.85 -6.68
CA MET A 65 1.89 0.23 -7.99
C MET A 65 3.08 -0.66 -8.40
N VAL A 66 4.30 -0.14 -8.29
CA VAL A 66 5.53 -0.88 -8.62
C VAL A 66 5.70 -2.09 -7.71
N ARG A 67 5.44 -1.96 -6.40
CA ARG A 67 5.49 -3.09 -5.47
C ARG A 67 4.50 -4.19 -5.86
N ALA A 68 3.27 -3.83 -6.24
CA ALA A 68 2.27 -4.80 -6.65
C ALA A 68 2.73 -5.57 -7.91
N LEU A 69 3.22 -4.86 -8.93
CA LEU A 69 3.74 -5.47 -10.16
C LEU A 69 4.89 -6.45 -9.87
N LEU A 70 5.87 -6.04 -9.05
CA LEU A 70 7.02 -6.87 -8.70
C LEU A 70 6.59 -8.16 -7.99
N LEU A 71 5.66 -8.07 -7.03
CA LEU A 71 5.19 -9.24 -6.31
C LEU A 71 4.40 -10.20 -7.22
N THR A 72 3.53 -9.67 -8.09
CA THR A 72 2.81 -10.49 -9.07
C THR A 72 3.76 -11.20 -10.04
N ALA A 73 4.83 -10.51 -10.48
CA ALA A 73 5.82 -11.10 -11.37
C ALA A 73 6.61 -12.24 -10.70
N VAL A 74 6.98 -12.07 -9.42
CA VAL A 74 7.65 -13.12 -8.63
C VAL A 74 6.75 -14.34 -8.47
N ASP A 75 5.49 -14.12 -8.13
CA ASP A 75 4.50 -15.19 -7.95
C ASP A 75 4.27 -15.96 -9.27
N SER A 76 4.07 -15.22 -10.37
CA SER A 76 3.92 -15.78 -11.71
C SER A 76 5.16 -16.51 -12.20
N GLY A 77 6.36 -16.13 -11.76
CA GLY A 77 7.61 -16.79 -12.12
C GLY A 77 7.74 -18.22 -11.58
N SER A 78 6.96 -18.56 -10.54
CA SER A 78 7.01 -19.87 -9.88
C SER A 78 6.20 -20.95 -10.59
N GLU A 79 5.25 -20.58 -11.46
CA GLU A 79 4.39 -21.55 -12.14
C GLU A 79 5.03 -22.14 -13.40
N SER A 80 4.87 -23.45 -13.59
CA SER A 80 5.18 -24.11 -14.85
C SER A 80 4.25 -23.63 -15.98
N PRO A 81 4.65 -23.77 -17.26
CA PRO A 81 3.78 -23.45 -18.40
C PRO A 81 2.43 -24.19 -18.38
N ALA A 82 2.42 -25.45 -17.91
CA ALA A 82 1.20 -26.24 -17.81
C ALA A 82 0.22 -25.69 -16.77
N GLU A 83 0.72 -25.24 -15.62
CA GLU A 83 -0.09 -24.65 -14.55
C GLU A 83 -0.72 -23.32 -15.00
N ARG A 84 0.03 -22.49 -15.74
CA ARG A 84 -0.50 -21.26 -16.33
C ARG A 84 -1.65 -21.52 -17.30
N ILE A 85 -1.47 -22.47 -18.23
CA ILE A 85 -2.50 -22.82 -19.21
C ILE A 85 -3.77 -23.31 -18.48
N ALA A 86 -3.60 -24.15 -17.46
CA ALA A 86 -4.72 -24.64 -16.66
C ALA A 86 -5.46 -23.53 -15.91
N ARG A 87 -4.74 -22.50 -15.40
CA ARG A 87 -5.37 -21.32 -14.79
C ARG A 87 -6.16 -20.51 -15.81
N LEU A 88 -5.57 -20.20 -16.98
CA LEU A 88 -6.23 -19.41 -18.02
C LEU A 88 -7.52 -20.07 -18.53
N HIS A 89 -7.53 -21.40 -18.70
CA HIS A 89 -8.75 -22.13 -19.05
C HIS A 89 -9.86 -21.91 -18.01
N ARG A 90 -9.54 -22.03 -16.70
CA ARG A 90 -10.53 -21.79 -15.64
C ARG A 90 -11.06 -20.36 -15.63
N GLU A 91 -10.20 -19.38 -15.84
CA GLU A 91 -10.60 -17.96 -15.89
C GLU A 91 -11.52 -17.67 -17.08
N LEU A 92 -11.23 -18.24 -18.26
CA LEU A 92 -12.08 -18.10 -19.44
C LEU A 92 -13.46 -18.74 -19.24
N ASP A 93 -13.50 -19.93 -18.61
CA ASP A 93 -14.77 -20.60 -18.30
C ASP A 93 -15.66 -19.73 -17.40
N LEU A 94 -15.07 -19.06 -16.40
CA LEU A 94 -15.79 -18.14 -15.50
C LEU A 94 -16.34 -16.90 -16.23
N LEU A 95 -15.64 -16.40 -17.24
CA LEU A 95 -16.07 -15.24 -18.04
C LEU A 95 -17.14 -15.60 -19.08
N SER A 96 -17.31 -16.88 -19.39
CA SER A 96 -18.27 -17.40 -20.37
C SER A 96 -19.66 -17.71 -19.81
N GLN A 97 -19.86 -17.52 -18.50
CA GLN A 97 -21.15 -17.66 -17.80
C GLN A 97 -21.84 -16.31 -17.61
#